data_AF-A0A3D2NX54-F1
#
_entry.id   AF-A0A3D2NX54-F1
#
_cell.length_a   1.000
_cell.length_b   1.000
_cell.length_c   1.000
_cell.angle_alpha   90.00
_cell.angle_beta   90.00
_cell.angle_gamma   90.00
#
_symmetry.space_group_name_H-M   'P 1'
#
loop_
_entity.id
_entity.type
_entity.pdbx_description
1 polymer ?
#
loop_
_entity_poly.entity_id
_entity_poly.type
_entity_poly.pdbx_seq_one_letter_code
_entity_poly.pdbx_strand_id
1 'polypeptide(L)'
;MSESFLPFISFLIPIGGLALIAFAVAAVIEGKTSHERGSVIRNIYFYLTSVVTLSLVVGSVIFLVNMALVSWVFTNADSNIASKVGPPPSLYLSVSSKPIDQPTALTCSGDCELTDADKESLTQWEQNYLDWKDLSENPGALRGRDAIAALSFLIVALPFFLIHFRTVQKDARSLSSDERGMIRPTYFYFVSLTSLLMVVVAGGILINLGLRTWVFPAVQQAERVSRSSSIAFPVGSMESIGADSVVNCAEKCDLSDDTVALSKEWKDDYQTWQNGTYDSADTTQRDAALAIPFVLLGIPLFWYHWKVTRTESKSQITPEKT
;
A
#
# COMPACT_ATOMS: atom_id res chain seq x y z
N MET A 1 -8.49 4.72 -1.25
CA MET A 1 -7.68 3.53 -1.56
C MET A 1 -6.31 3.82 -0.96
N SER A 2 -5.82 3.03 -0.02
CA SER A 2 -4.60 3.36 0.73
C SER A 2 -3.38 3.45 -0.20
N GLU A 3 -2.43 4.33 0.15
CA GLU A 3 -1.18 4.50 -0.59
C GLU A 3 -0.33 3.21 -0.66
N SER A 4 -0.61 2.25 0.22
CA SER A 4 -0.03 0.91 0.25
C SER A 4 -0.57 -0.03 -0.84
N PHE A 5 -1.83 0.13 -1.27
CA PHE A 5 -2.46 -0.74 -2.29
C PHE A 5 -2.24 -0.22 -3.73
N LEU A 6 -2.13 1.11 -3.89
CA LEU A 6 -1.91 1.76 -5.19
C LEU A 6 -0.64 1.31 -5.94
N PRO A 7 0.56 1.16 -5.33
CA PRO A 7 1.76 0.73 -6.05
C PRO A 7 1.63 -0.67 -6.63
N PHE A 8 0.82 -1.54 -6.00
CA PHE A 8 0.51 -2.86 -6.55
C PHE A 8 -0.40 -2.77 -7.79
N ILE A 9 -1.46 -1.95 -7.75
CA ILE A 9 -2.31 -1.69 -8.93
C ILE A 9 -1.49 -1.06 -10.06
N SER A 10 -0.61 -0.10 -9.74
CA SER A 10 0.28 0.54 -10.71
C SER A 10 1.22 -0.46 -11.39
N PHE A 11 1.58 -1.56 -10.72
CA PHE A 11 2.30 -2.68 -11.32
C PHE A 11 1.40 -3.57 -12.18
N LEU A 12 0.14 -3.77 -11.78
CA LEU A 12 -0.81 -4.60 -12.53
C LEU A 12 -1.31 -3.96 -13.83
N ILE A 13 -1.44 -2.64 -13.90
CA ILE A 13 -1.90 -1.93 -15.11
C ILE A 13 -1.00 -2.22 -16.33
N PRO A 14 0.33 -2.03 -16.29
CA PRO A 14 1.19 -2.34 -17.43
C PRO A 14 1.21 -3.84 -17.74
N ILE A 15 1.14 -4.71 -16.72
CA ILE A 15 1.07 -6.17 -16.90
C ILE A 15 -0.24 -6.54 -17.64
N GLY A 16 -1.38 -6.01 -17.22
CA GLY A 16 -2.67 -6.23 -17.88
C GLY A 16 -2.68 -5.72 -19.32
N GLY A 17 -2.10 -4.55 -19.59
CA GLY A 17 -1.93 -4.02 -20.94
C GLY A 17 -1.07 -4.91 -21.83
N LEU A 18 0.07 -5.39 -21.32
CA LEU A 18 0.94 -6.31 -22.04
C LEU A 18 0.28 -7.67 -22.29
N ALA A 19 -0.49 -8.18 -21.33
CA ALA A 19 -1.28 -9.40 -21.53
C ALA A 19 -2.28 -9.21 -22.67
N LEU A 20 -3.06 -8.12 -22.67
CA LEU A 20 -4.03 -7.82 -23.73
C LEU A 20 -3.35 -7.75 -25.10
N ILE A 21 -2.20 -7.08 -25.21
CA ILE A 21 -1.42 -7.01 -26.46
C ILE A 21 -0.95 -8.40 -26.89
N ALA A 22 -0.39 -9.20 -25.99
CA ALA A 22 0.09 -10.54 -26.29
C ALA A 22 -1.05 -11.46 -26.77
N PHE A 23 -2.22 -11.40 -26.12
CA PHE A 23 -3.40 -12.16 -26.54
C PHE A 23 -3.99 -11.64 -27.86
N ALA A 24 -3.99 -10.34 -28.10
CA ALA A 24 -4.43 -9.76 -29.37
C ALA A 24 -3.52 -10.20 -30.53
N VAL A 25 -2.21 -10.18 -30.33
CA VAL A 25 -1.22 -10.67 -31.32
C VAL A 25 -1.42 -12.17 -31.57
N ALA A 26 -1.60 -12.98 -30.52
CA ALA A 26 -1.87 -14.41 -30.67
C ALA A 26 -3.17 -14.66 -31.47
N ALA A 27 -4.23 -13.89 -31.19
CA ALA A 27 -5.50 -13.97 -31.90
C ALA A 27 -5.37 -13.63 -33.40
N VAL A 28 -4.60 -12.59 -33.73
CA VAL A 28 -4.36 -12.17 -35.11
C VAL A 28 -3.58 -13.23 -35.89
N ILE A 29 -2.62 -13.89 -35.24
CA ILE A 29 -1.79 -14.93 -35.87
C ILE A 29 -2.61 -16.21 -36.14
N GLU A 30 -3.56 -16.56 -35.25
CA GLU A 30 -4.37 -17.79 -35.36
C GLU A 30 -5.65 -17.64 -36.21
N GLY A 31 -6.17 -16.43 -36.40
CA GLY A 31 -7.47 -16.20 -37.05
C GLY A 31 -7.47 -16.43 -38.57
N LYS A 32 -7.49 -17.69 -39.03
CA LYS A 32 -7.57 -18.03 -40.47
C LYS A 32 -8.96 -18.42 -41.01
N THR A 33 -9.96 -18.78 -40.18
CA THR A 33 -11.31 -19.14 -40.68
C THR A 33 -12.46 -18.58 -39.82
N SER A 34 -13.65 -18.38 -40.41
CA SER A 34 -14.82 -17.79 -39.71
C SER A 34 -15.49 -18.73 -38.70
N HIS A 35 -15.36 -20.05 -38.88
CA HIS A 35 -15.96 -21.05 -37.98
C HIS A 35 -15.14 -21.23 -36.69
N GLU A 36 -13.82 -21.02 -36.73
CA GLU A 36 -12.92 -21.14 -35.57
C GLU A 36 -12.91 -19.89 -34.68
N ARG A 37 -13.33 -18.73 -35.20
CA ARG A 37 -13.32 -17.45 -34.48
C ARG A 37 -14.07 -17.48 -33.15
N GLY A 38 -15.22 -18.16 -33.09
CA GLY A 38 -16.01 -18.26 -31.86
C GLY A 38 -15.29 -18.99 -30.73
N SER A 39 -14.60 -20.08 -31.06
CA SER A 39 -13.79 -20.87 -30.10
C SER A 39 -12.58 -20.07 -29.61
N VAL A 40 -11.87 -19.40 -30.53
CA VAL A 40 -10.69 -18.57 -30.23
C VAL A 40 -11.03 -17.42 -29.29
N ILE A 41 -12.10 -16.66 -29.58
CA ILE A 41 -12.53 -15.54 -28.72
C ILE A 41 -12.89 -16.03 -27.31
N ARG A 42 -13.61 -17.15 -27.21
CA ARG A 42 -13.96 -17.75 -25.92
C ARG A 42 -12.72 -18.14 -25.13
N ASN A 43 -11.74 -18.78 -25.78
CA ASN A 43 -10.50 -19.19 -25.12
C ASN A 43 -9.72 -17.98 -24.63
N ILE A 44 -9.54 -16.96 -25.48
CA ILE A 44 -8.87 -15.70 -25.11
C ILE A 44 -9.55 -15.08 -23.88
N TYR A 45 -10.88 -15.01 -23.87
CA TYR A 45 -11.64 -14.49 -22.74
C TYR A 45 -11.32 -15.24 -21.43
N PHE A 46 -11.34 -16.57 -21.45
CA PHE A 46 -11.06 -17.36 -20.25
C PHE A 46 -9.60 -17.22 -19.78
N TYR A 47 -8.63 -17.19 -20.70
CA TYR A 47 -7.23 -16.97 -20.36
C TYR A 47 -6.98 -15.57 -19.81
N LEU A 48 -7.51 -14.51 -20.44
CA LEU A 48 -7.40 -13.13 -19.94
C LEU A 48 -8.03 -13.00 -18.55
N THR A 49 -9.24 -13.52 -18.39
CA THR A 49 -9.94 -13.49 -17.10
C THR A 49 -9.15 -14.25 -16.03
N SER A 50 -8.54 -15.39 -16.39
CA SER A 50 -7.68 -16.14 -15.50
C SER A 50 -6.41 -15.37 -15.10
N VAL A 51 -5.74 -14.67 -16.02
CA VAL A 51 -4.57 -13.83 -15.69
C VAL A 51 -4.95 -12.69 -14.74
N VAL A 52 -6.05 -11.98 -15.04
CA VAL A 52 -6.51 -10.84 -14.24
C VAL A 52 -6.88 -11.30 -12.83
N THR A 53 -7.69 -12.36 -12.73
CA THR A 53 -8.12 -12.89 -11.42
C THR A 53 -6.97 -13.51 -10.64
N LEU A 54 -6.02 -14.20 -11.29
CA LEU A 54 -4.79 -14.67 -10.66
C LEU A 54 -3.97 -13.51 -10.09
N SER A 55 -3.86 -12.42 -10.84
CA SER A 55 -3.10 -11.24 -10.43
C SER A 55 -3.71 -10.60 -9.17
N LEU A 56 -5.04 -10.52 -9.10
CA LEU A 56 -5.75 -10.05 -7.90
C LEU A 56 -5.52 -10.97 -6.71
N VAL A 57 -5.61 -12.30 -6.90
CA VAL A 57 -5.35 -13.28 -5.83
C VAL A 57 -3.92 -13.15 -5.30
N VAL A 58 -2.92 -13.15 -6.19
CA VAL A 58 -1.51 -13.01 -5.82
C VAL A 58 -1.26 -11.70 -5.10
N GLY A 59 -1.85 -10.60 -5.58
CA GLY A 59 -1.76 -9.29 -4.94
C GLY A 59 -2.32 -9.23 -3.53
N SER A 60 -3.56 -9.73 -3.36
CA SER A 60 -4.17 -9.82 -2.04
C SER A 60 -3.35 -10.66 -1.07
N VAL A 61 -2.80 -11.78 -1.52
CA VAL A 61 -1.97 -12.65 -0.66
C VAL A 61 -0.66 -11.97 -0.31
N ILE A 62 0.03 -11.32 -1.28
CA ILE A 62 1.24 -10.53 -1.03
C ILE A 62 0.98 -9.47 0.03
N PHE A 63 -0.13 -8.74 -0.12
CA PHE A 63 -0.53 -7.69 0.80
C PHE A 63 -0.77 -8.24 2.22
N LEU A 64 -1.54 -9.31 2.36
CA LEU A 64 -1.85 -9.91 3.66
C LEU A 64 -0.61 -10.47 4.35
N VAL A 65 0.31 -11.08 3.58
CA VAL A 65 1.59 -11.55 4.13
C VAL A 65 2.47 -10.38 4.55
N ASN A 66 2.55 -9.31 3.74
CA ASN A 66 3.27 -8.09 4.13
C ASN A 66 2.73 -7.52 5.46
N MET A 67 1.41 -7.39 5.56
CA MET A 67 0.76 -6.89 6.76
C MET A 67 1.01 -7.79 7.98
N ALA A 68 0.91 -9.10 7.82
CA ALA A 68 1.23 -10.07 8.88
C ALA A 68 2.69 -9.94 9.35
N LEU A 69 3.62 -9.80 8.39
CA LEU A 69 5.03 -9.60 8.70
C LEU A 69 5.25 -8.29 9.46
N VAL A 70 4.69 -7.17 9.01
CA VAL A 70 4.79 -5.87 9.69
C VAL A 70 4.17 -5.90 11.08
N SER A 71 3.03 -6.58 11.27
CA SER A 71 2.32 -6.58 12.54
C SER A 71 2.90 -7.53 13.59
N TRP A 72 3.52 -8.64 13.17
CA TRP A 72 3.92 -9.71 14.11
C TRP A 72 5.41 -10.05 14.10
N VAL A 73 6.12 -9.76 13.00
CA VAL A 73 7.54 -10.13 12.84
C VAL A 73 8.43 -8.89 12.86
N PHE A 74 8.02 -7.84 12.17
CA PHE A 74 8.75 -6.62 11.91
C PHE A 74 8.03 -5.42 12.53
N THR A 75 7.85 -5.45 13.85
CA THR A 75 7.08 -4.44 14.58
C THR A 75 7.65 -3.03 14.43
N ASN A 76 8.94 -2.89 14.09
CA ASN A 76 9.58 -1.59 13.87
C ASN A 76 9.49 -1.13 12.40
N ALA A 77 9.02 -1.98 11.47
CA ALA A 77 8.75 -1.56 10.09
C ALA A 77 7.59 -0.55 10.00
N ASP A 78 6.77 -0.45 11.05
CA ASP A 78 5.61 0.44 11.13
C ASP A 78 5.73 1.49 12.23
N SER A 79 6.90 1.67 12.85
CA SER A 79 7.08 2.62 13.96
C SER A 79 6.81 4.08 13.58
N ASN A 80 6.72 4.38 12.28
CA ASN A 80 6.47 5.73 11.78
C ASN A 80 4.97 6.07 11.65
N ILE A 81 4.18 5.73 12.66
CA ILE A 81 2.73 6.02 12.72
C ILE A 81 2.49 7.52 12.61
N ALA A 82 3.32 8.34 13.24
CA ALA A 82 3.13 9.79 13.17
C ALA A 82 3.39 10.41 11.80
N SER A 83 4.26 9.83 10.96
CA SER A 83 4.30 10.26 9.55
C SER A 83 3.02 9.93 8.79
N LYS A 84 2.28 8.89 9.21
CA LYS A 84 1.04 8.46 8.57
C LYS A 84 -0.18 9.28 9.02
N VAL A 85 -0.22 9.65 10.30
CA VAL A 85 -1.33 10.42 10.89
C VAL A 85 -1.11 11.93 10.71
N GLY A 86 0.14 12.37 10.48
CA GLY A 86 0.47 13.79 10.31
C GLY A 86 0.53 14.54 11.65
N PRO A 87 0.79 15.86 11.63
CA PRO A 87 0.74 16.67 12.84
C PRO A 87 -0.67 16.66 13.45
N PRO A 88 -0.81 16.86 14.76
CA PRO A 88 -2.12 17.03 15.38
C PRO A 88 -2.83 18.24 14.76
N PRO A 89 -4.17 18.19 14.60
CA PRO A 89 -4.92 19.25 13.93
C PRO A 89 -4.76 20.57 14.69
N SER A 90 -4.31 21.60 13.98
CA SER A 90 -4.14 22.94 14.54
C SER A 90 -5.48 23.57 14.91
N LEU A 91 -5.51 24.27 16.05
CA LEU A 91 -6.67 25.04 16.47
C LEU A 91 -6.61 26.46 15.87
N TYR A 92 -7.60 26.79 15.04
CA TYR A 92 -7.73 28.14 14.47
C TYR A 92 -8.84 28.90 15.18
N LEU A 93 -8.51 30.08 15.71
CA LEU A 93 -9.47 31.00 16.32
C LEU A 93 -9.57 32.26 15.47
N SER A 94 -10.79 32.69 15.18
CA SER A 94 -11.13 33.82 14.31
C SER A 94 -10.70 35.18 14.87
N VAL A 95 -10.50 35.28 16.19
CA VAL A 95 -10.17 36.55 16.88
C VAL A 95 -8.71 36.97 16.72
N SER A 96 -7.89 36.19 16.02
CA SER A 96 -6.57 36.64 15.53
C SER A 96 -6.68 37.69 14.39
N SER A 97 -7.55 38.69 14.57
CA SER A 97 -7.84 39.79 13.64
C SER A 97 -6.79 40.91 13.64
N LYS A 98 -5.72 40.79 14.44
CA LYS A 98 -4.56 41.68 14.32
C LYS A 98 -3.84 41.35 13.00
N PRO A 99 -3.36 42.36 12.24
CA PRO A 99 -2.68 42.14 10.97
C PRO A 99 -1.54 41.14 11.10
N ILE A 100 -1.37 40.33 10.05
CA ILE A 100 -0.60 39.07 9.90
C ILE A 100 0.90 39.20 10.24
N ASP A 101 1.38 40.39 10.62
CA ASP A 101 2.80 40.65 10.82
C ASP A 101 3.37 39.91 12.04
N GLN A 102 2.55 39.61 13.07
CA GLN A 102 2.92 38.73 14.20
C GLN A 102 1.67 38.09 14.84
N PRO A 103 1.28 36.87 14.45
CA PRO A 103 0.20 36.17 15.14
C PRO A 103 0.69 35.85 16.56
N THR A 104 -0.06 36.31 17.56
CA THR A 104 0.25 36.15 18.99
C THR A 104 -0.95 35.53 19.68
N ALA A 105 -0.70 34.66 20.67
CA ALA A 105 -1.76 34.05 21.45
C ALA A 105 -2.60 35.13 22.14
N LEU A 106 -3.92 34.92 22.21
CA LEU A 106 -4.82 35.78 22.95
C LEU A 106 -4.44 35.76 24.42
N THR A 107 -4.52 36.93 25.05
CA THR A 107 -4.31 37.11 26.48
C THR A 107 -5.57 37.74 27.04
N CYS A 108 -6.57 36.92 27.39
CA CYS A 108 -7.85 37.40 27.93
C CYS A 108 -7.66 37.96 29.35
N SER A 109 -7.03 39.13 29.47
CA SER A 109 -6.72 39.78 30.76
C SER A 109 -7.92 40.55 31.34
N GLY A 110 -8.95 40.82 30.52
CA GLY A 110 -10.17 41.52 30.88
C GLY A 110 -11.41 40.65 30.69
N ASP A 111 -12.14 40.88 29.60
CA ASP A 111 -13.32 40.11 29.20
C ASP A 111 -12.95 38.91 28.31
N CYS A 112 -13.87 37.97 28.13
CA CYS A 112 -13.70 36.90 27.17
C CYS A 112 -13.72 37.45 25.74
N GLU A 113 -12.59 37.31 25.04
CA GLU A 113 -12.45 37.78 23.65
C GLU A 113 -12.88 36.71 22.62
N LEU A 114 -13.18 35.48 23.05
CA LEU A 114 -13.63 34.40 22.14
C LEU A 114 -15.06 34.65 21.66
N THR A 115 -15.24 34.60 20.34
CA THR A 115 -16.55 34.70 19.69
C THR A 115 -17.33 33.39 19.82
N ASP A 116 -18.63 33.41 19.57
CA ASP A 116 -19.43 32.18 19.50
C ASP A 116 -18.94 31.24 18.38
N ALA A 117 -18.44 31.80 17.28
CA ALA A 117 -17.80 31.03 16.20
C ALA A 117 -16.51 30.33 16.66
N ASP A 118 -15.74 30.94 17.57
CA ASP A 118 -14.57 30.31 18.17
C ASP A 118 -14.96 29.15 19.08
N LYS A 119 -16.04 29.29 19.85
CA LYS A 119 -16.57 28.20 20.70
C LYS A 119 -17.05 27.01 19.88
N GLU A 120 -17.69 27.25 18.75
CA GLU A 120 -18.06 26.19 17.79
C GLU A 120 -16.80 25.54 17.18
N SER A 121 -15.82 26.35 16.78
CA SER A 121 -14.54 25.87 16.23
C SER A 121 -13.74 25.04 17.24
N LEU A 122 -13.78 25.41 18.53
CA LEU A 122 -13.19 24.66 19.62
C LEU A 122 -13.81 23.27 19.76
N THR A 123 -15.15 23.19 19.75
CA THR A 123 -15.85 21.91 19.84
C THR A 123 -15.50 20.98 18.68
N GLN A 124 -15.42 21.53 17.46
CA GLN A 124 -15.00 20.76 16.29
C GLN A 124 -13.54 20.33 16.38
N TRP A 125 -12.65 21.21 16.82
CA TRP A 125 -11.24 20.91 17.00
C TRP A 125 -11.02 19.83 18.07
N GLU A 126 -11.74 19.85 19.19
CA GLU A 126 -11.65 18.82 20.23
C GLU A 126 -11.94 17.43 19.66
N GLN A 127 -13.03 17.29 18.89
CA GLN A 127 -13.36 16.02 18.24
C GLN A 127 -12.28 15.61 17.24
N ASN A 128 -11.82 16.53 16.40
CA ASN A 128 -10.75 16.25 15.44
C ASN A 128 -9.44 15.82 16.12
N TYR A 129 -9.10 16.43 17.26
CA TYR A 129 -7.91 16.10 18.03
C TYR A 129 -8.04 14.74 18.71
N LEU A 130 -9.19 14.41 19.28
CA LEU A 130 -9.47 13.10 19.85
C LEU A 130 -9.43 12.00 18.78
N ASP A 131 -10.01 12.25 17.60
CA ASP A 131 -9.94 11.33 16.46
C ASP A 131 -8.49 11.13 15.98
N TRP A 132 -7.72 12.22 15.87
CA TRP A 132 -6.30 12.16 15.55
C TRP A 132 -5.53 11.34 16.58
N LYS A 133 -5.82 11.56 17.86
CA LYS A 133 -5.14 10.90 18.97
C LYS A 133 -5.43 9.40 18.99
N ASP A 134 -6.70 9.01 18.84
CA ASP A 134 -7.09 7.61 18.71
C ASP A 134 -6.38 6.95 17.52
N LEU A 135 -6.30 7.62 16.36
CA LEU A 135 -5.55 7.09 15.21
C LEU A 135 -4.04 6.98 15.45
N SER A 136 -3.47 7.90 16.23
CA SER A 136 -2.04 7.92 16.57
C SER A 136 -1.65 6.82 17.56
N GLU A 137 -2.51 6.54 18.55
CA GLU A 137 -2.30 5.53 19.58
C GLU A 137 -2.74 4.13 19.12
N ASN A 138 -3.79 4.06 18.29
CA ASN A 138 -4.40 2.83 17.80
C ASN A 138 -4.29 2.69 16.26
N PRO A 139 -3.08 2.49 15.69
CA PRO A 139 -2.88 2.31 14.25
C PRO A 139 -3.59 1.07 13.68
N GLY A 140 -4.12 0.19 14.55
CA GLY A 140 -4.89 -0.99 14.19
C GLY A 140 -6.10 -0.68 13.30
N ALA A 141 -6.73 0.49 13.43
CA ALA A 141 -7.87 0.88 12.60
C ALA A 141 -7.46 1.05 11.12
N LEU A 142 -6.32 1.72 10.86
CA LEU A 142 -5.77 1.89 9.51
C LEU A 142 -5.39 0.54 8.90
N ARG A 143 -4.75 -0.32 9.70
CA ARG A 143 -4.41 -1.70 9.33
C ARG A 143 -5.65 -2.52 8.97
N GLY A 144 -6.70 -2.42 9.78
CA GLY A 144 -7.96 -3.13 9.57
C GLY A 144 -8.63 -2.80 8.24
N ARG A 145 -8.68 -1.50 7.87
CA ARG A 145 -9.22 -1.06 6.59
C ARG A 145 -8.52 -1.72 5.40
N ASP A 146 -7.19 -1.75 5.42
CA ASP A 146 -6.43 -2.32 4.31
C ASP A 146 -6.55 -3.85 4.25
N ALA A 147 -6.56 -4.53 5.40
CA ALA A 147 -6.85 -5.96 5.49
C ALA A 147 -8.21 -6.30 4.87
N ILE A 148 -9.26 -5.53 5.22
CA ILE A 148 -10.62 -5.74 4.72
C ILE A 148 -10.65 -5.62 3.19
N ALA A 149 -9.95 -4.64 2.62
CA ALA A 149 -9.87 -4.48 1.17
C ALA A 149 -9.19 -5.69 0.50
N ALA A 150 -8.03 -6.11 1.00
CA ALA A 150 -7.30 -7.26 0.45
C ALA A 150 -8.09 -8.57 0.57
N LEU A 151 -8.75 -8.79 1.72
CA LEU A 151 -9.63 -9.94 1.96
C LEU A 151 -10.84 -9.93 1.03
N SER A 152 -11.46 -8.77 0.81
CA SER A 152 -12.61 -8.62 -0.09
C SER A 152 -12.23 -9.02 -1.53
N PHE A 153 -11.07 -8.55 -2.01
CA PHE A 153 -10.56 -8.96 -3.32
C PHE A 153 -10.25 -10.45 -3.36
N LEU A 154 -9.63 -11.02 -2.32
CA LEU A 154 -9.28 -12.44 -2.28
C LEU A 154 -10.52 -13.34 -2.32
N ILE A 155 -11.55 -13.01 -1.53
CA ILE A 155 -12.80 -13.76 -1.43
C ILE A 155 -13.51 -13.82 -2.79
N VAL A 156 -13.48 -12.73 -3.56
CA VAL A 156 -14.12 -12.69 -4.89
C VAL A 156 -13.22 -13.26 -5.98
N ALA A 157 -11.95 -12.87 -6.02
CA ALA A 157 -11.04 -13.23 -7.11
C ALA A 157 -10.64 -14.71 -7.08
N LEU A 158 -10.50 -15.32 -5.90
CA LEU A 158 -10.10 -16.72 -5.76
C LEU A 158 -11.07 -17.70 -6.42
N PRO A 159 -12.39 -17.70 -6.12
CA PRO A 159 -13.32 -18.61 -6.78
C PRO A 159 -13.40 -18.35 -8.29
N PHE A 160 -13.37 -17.08 -8.70
CA PHE A 160 -13.34 -16.71 -10.13
C PHE A 160 -12.12 -17.29 -10.84
N PHE A 161 -10.93 -17.11 -10.27
CA PHE A 161 -9.69 -17.67 -10.79
C PHE A 161 -9.78 -19.19 -10.89
N LEU A 162 -10.19 -19.87 -9.82
CA LEU A 162 -10.27 -21.33 -9.79
C LEU A 162 -11.24 -21.87 -10.85
N ILE A 163 -12.40 -21.24 -11.03
CA ILE A 163 -13.37 -21.65 -12.06
C ILE A 163 -12.79 -21.46 -13.45
N HIS A 164 -12.30 -20.26 -13.79
CA HIS A 164 -11.80 -19.96 -15.14
C HIS A 164 -10.55 -20.79 -15.47
N PHE A 165 -9.61 -20.90 -14.53
CA PHE A 165 -8.41 -21.72 -14.70
C PHE A 165 -8.75 -23.20 -14.89
N ARG A 166 -9.71 -23.75 -14.12
CA ARG A 166 -10.14 -25.15 -14.30
C ARG A 166 -10.82 -25.38 -15.64
N THR A 167 -11.64 -24.45 -16.12
CA THR A 167 -12.27 -24.53 -17.45
C THR A 167 -11.20 -24.55 -18.54
N VAL A 168 -10.25 -23.61 -18.50
CA VAL A 168 -9.11 -23.56 -19.43
C VAL A 168 -8.31 -24.86 -19.43
N GLN A 169 -8.03 -25.42 -18.25
CA GLN A 169 -7.29 -26.67 -18.13
C GLN A 169 -8.06 -27.88 -18.67
N LYS A 170 -9.38 -27.90 -18.52
CA LYS A 170 -10.24 -28.96 -19.08
C LYS A 170 -10.26 -28.88 -20.60
N ASP A 171 -10.55 -27.70 -21.15
CA ASP A 171 -10.67 -27.48 -22.60
C ASP A 171 -9.36 -27.82 -23.30
N ALA A 172 -8.23 -27.44 -22.71
CA ALA A 172 -6.93 -27.72 -23.30
C ALA A 172 -6.46 -29.18 -23.15
N ARG A 173 -7.20 -30.05 -22.44
CA ARG A 173 -7.01 -31.51 -22.50
C ARG A 173 -7.85 -32.16 -23.60
N SER A 174 -8.95 -31.53 -24.01
CA SER A 174 -9.80 -32.01 -25.10
C SER A 174 -9.34 -31.57 -26.49
N LEU A 175 -8.52 -30.53 -26.59
CA LEU A 175 -7.97 -30.04 -27.86
C LEU A 175 -6.82 -30.94 -28.34
N SER A 176 -6.77 -31.21 -29.64
CA SER A 176 -5.67 -31.93 -30.27
C SER A 176 -4.32 -31.19 -30.15
N SER A 177 -3.21 -31.84 -30.53
CA SER A 177 -1.88 -31.21 -30.61
C SER A 177 -1.91 -29.88 -31.38
N ASP A 178 -2.53 -29.89 -32.57
CA ASP A 178 -2.56 -28.76 -33.48
C ASP A 178 -3.53 -27.66 -33.00
N GLU A 179 -4.62 -28.05 -32.35
CA GLU A 179 -5.62 -27.10 -31.81
C GLU A 179 -5.22 -26.47 -30.47
N ARG A 180 -4.20 -27.01 -29.77
CA ARG A 180 -3.71 -26.42 -28.51
C ARG A 180 -3.11 -25.03 -28.69
N GLY A 181 -2.83 -24.64 -29.93
CA GLY A 181 -2.59 -23.25 -30.35
C GLY A 181 -1.43 -22.56 -29.62
N MET A 182 -1.16 -21.33 -30.03
CA MET A 182 -0.21 -20.42 -29.42
C MET A 182 -0.77 -19.77 -28.14
N ILE A 183 -2.10 -19.74 -27.96
CA ILE A 183 -2.77 -19.10 -26.80
C ILE A 183 -2.32 -19.70 -25.46
N ARG A 184 -2.32 -21.04 -25.32
CA ARG A 184 -1.97 -21.70 -24.05
C ARG A 184 -0.51 -21.45 -23.65
N PRO A 185 0.49 -21.69 -24.52
CA PRO A 185 1.88 -21.33 -24.21
C PRO A 185 2.02 -19.85 -23.87
N THR A 186 1.33 -18.96 -24.60
CA THR A 186 1.36 -17.50 -24.34
C THR A 186 0.96 -17.18 -22.91
N TYR A 187 -0.13 -17.77 -22.40
CA TYR A 187 -0.53 -17.62 -21.00
C TYR A 187 0.57 -18.06 -20.03
N PHE A 188 1.09 -19.28 -20.19
CA PHE A 188 2.05 -19.84 -19.24
C PHE A 188 3.40 -19.09 -19.27
N TYR A 189 3.86 -18.69 -20.45
CA TYR A 189 5.05 -17.85 -20.59
C TYR A 189 4.85 -16.49 -19.94
N PHE A 190 3.69 -15.86 -20.13
CA PHE A 190 3.38 -14.57 -19.54
C PHE A 190 3.40 -14.61 -18.00
N VAL A 191 2.72 -15.60 -17.41
CA VAL A 191 2.69 -15.76 -15.95
C VAL A 191 4.06 -16.17 -15.41
N SER A 192 4.80 -17.03 -16.10
CA SER A 192 6.17 -17.41 -15.73
C SER A 192 7.12 -16.21 -15.78
N LEU A 193 7.06 -15.39 -16.82
CA LEU A 193 7.86 -14.17 -16.92
C LEU A 193 7.53 -13.18 -15.80
N THR A 194 6.23 -12.94 -15.56
CA THR A 194 5.77 -12.01 -14.53
C THR A 194 6.22 -12.46 -13.13
N SER A 195 6.07 -13.73 -12.80
CA SER A 195 6.51 -14.30 -11.52
C SER A 195 8.03 -14.30 -11.37
N LEU A 196 8.78 -14.55 -12.44
CA LEU A 196 10.24 -14.41 -12.43
C LEU A 196 10.66 -12.97 -12.12
N LEU A 197 10.02 -11.97 -12.73
CA LEU A 197 10.30 -10.55 -12.47
C LEU A 197 10.05 -10.19 -11.00
N MET A 198 8.96 -10.70 -10.40
CA MET A 198 8.71 -10.52 -8.95
C MET A 198 9.87 -11.05 -8.11
N VAL A 199 10.37 -12.26 -8.41
CA VAL A 199 11.48 -12.88 -7.68
C VAL A 199 12.78 -12.10 -7.89
N VAL A 200 13.08 -11.65 -9.11
CA VAL A 200 14.31 -10.91 -9.41
C VAL A 200 14.33 -9.55 -8.71
N VAL A 201 13.23 -8.79 -8.78
CA VAL A 201 13.12 -7.47 -8.12
C VAL A 201 13.21 -7.63 -6.60
N ALA A 202 12.44 -8.54 -6.02
CA ALA A 202 12.47 -8.78 -4.58
C ALA A 202 13.81 -9.35 -4.11
N GLY A 203 14.43 -10.23 -4.89
CA GLY A 203 15.77 -10.75 -4.64
C GLY A 203 16.81 -9.63 -4.63
N GLY A 204 16.73 -8.68 -5.57
CA GLY A 204 17.59 -7.49 -5.57
C GLY A 204 17.46 -6.65 -4.30
N ILE A 205 16.22 -6.45 -3.81
CA ILE A 205 15.97 -5.74 -2.55
C ILE A 205 16.61 -6.49 -1.37
N LEU A 206 16.38 -7.80 -1.25
CA LEU A 206 16.94 -8.61 -0.16
C LEU A 206 18.48 -8.71 -0.21
N ILE A 207 19.07 -8.76 -1.40
CA ILE A 207 20.52 -8.73 -1.58
C ILE A 207 21.06 -7.36 -1.14
N ASN A 208 20.47 -6.26 -1.60
CA ASN A 208 20.88 -4.91 -1.22
C ASN A 208 20.75 -4.70 0.31
N LEU A 209 19.65 -5.18 0.89
CA LEU A 209 19.43 -5.22 2.33
C LEU A 209 20.57 -5.95 3.05
N GLY A 210 20.94 -7.14 2.58
CA GLY A 210 22.00 -7.91 3.19
C GLY A 210 23.38 -7.28 3.04
N LEU A 211 23.66 -6.67 1.89
CA LEU A 211 24.90 -5.93 1.67
C LEU A 211 24.99 -4.73 2.63
N ARG A 212 23.94 -3.93 2.77
CA ARG A 212 23.95 -2.77 3.68
C ARG A 212 24.01 -3.17 5.15
N THR A 213 23.41 -4.30 5.51
CA THR A 213 23.36 -4.76 6.91
C THR A 213 24.67 -5.44 7.34
N TRP A 214 25.24 -6.30 6.50
CA TRP A 214 26.38 -7.15 6.89
C TRP A 214 27.71 -6.76 6.25
N VAL A 215 27.71 -6.16 5.06
CA VAL A 215 28.93 -5.82 4.32
C VAL A 215 29.30 -4.34 4.48
N PHE A 216 28.30 -3.45 4.44
CA PHE A 216 28.47 -1.99 4.48
C PHE A 216 27.62 -1.32 5.58
N PRO A 217 27.78 -1.68 6.86
CA PRO A 217 26.96 -1.14 7.95
C PRO A 217 27.05 0.39 8.09
N ALA A 218 28.17 1.00 7.68
CA ALA A 218 28.34 2.46 7.66
C ALA A 218 27.35 3.17 6.71
N VAL A 219 26.96 2.52 5.60
CA VAL A 219 25.96 3.06 4.66
C VAL A 219 24.58 3.07 5.32
N GLN A 220 24.23 1.99 6.02
CA GLN A 220 22.97 1.92 6.77
C GLN A 220 22.91 3.00 7.86
N GLN A 221 24.01 3.22 8.58
CA GLN A 221 24.07 4.28 9.59
C GLN A 221 23.90 5.68 8.98
N ALA A 222 24.57 5.96 7.85
CA ALA A 222 24.43 7.23 7.14
C ALA A 222 22.99 7.46 6.63
N GLU A 223 22.32 6.42 6.13
CA GLU A 223 20.92 6.52 5.70
C GLU A 223 19.96 6.79 6.86
N ARG A 224 20.15 6.14 8.01
CA ARG A 224 19.37 6.43 9.22
C ARG A 224 19.50 7.89 9.63
N VAL A 225 20.73 8.41 9.70
CA VAL A 225 20.99 9.81 10.08
C VAL A 225 20.40 10.78 9.04
N SER A 226 20.55 10.49 7.75
CA SER A 226 20.03 11.35 6.67
C SER A 226 18.50 11.39 6.63
N ARG A 227 17.81 10.33 7.05
CA ARG A 227 16.33 10.30 7.12
C ARG A 227 15.80 10.86 8.43
N SER A 228 16.50 10.67 9.55
CA SER A 228 16.12 11.30 10.82
C SER A 228 16.24 12.83 10.77
N SER A 229 17.03 13.38 9.86
CA SER A 229 17.20 14.83 9.69
C SER A 229 16.10 15.55 8.89
N SER A 230 15.03 14.87 8.49
CA SER A 230 13.93 15.47 7.73
C SER A 230 12.59 15.33 8.44
N ILE A 231 12.30 16.23 9.40
CA ILE A 231 11.04 16.98 9.65
C ILE A 231 11.44 18.05 10.68
N ALA A 232 12.28 18.99 10.29
CA ALA A 232 12.41 20.25 11.02
C ALA A 232 11.97 21.35 10.05
N PHE A 233 10.68 21.40 9.75
CA PHE A 233 10.12 22.65 9.28
C PHE A 233 10.05 23.55 10.52
N PRO A 234 10.77 24.68 10.57
CA PRO A 234 10.54 25.68 11.61
C PRO A 234 9.20 26.39 11.34
N VAL A 235 8.09 25.67 11.41
CA VAL A 235 6.74 26.24 11.64
C VAL A 235 6.55 26.38 13.15
N GLY A 236 7.55 27.00 13.79
CA GLY A 236 7.55 27.28 15.21
C GLY A 236 6.86 28.60 15.48
N SER A 237 5.54 28.57 15.59
CA SER A 237 4.74 29.43 16.49
C SER A 237 3.27 29.41 16.11
N MET A 238 2.94 29.50 14.82
CA MET A 238 1.56 29.72 14.33
C MET A 238 0.56 28.63 14.73
N GLU A 239 0.97 27.36 14.67
CA GLU A 239 0.06 26.23 14.88
C GLU A 239 -0.33 26.04 16.35
N SER A 240 0.49 26.50 17.31
CA SER A 240 0.19 26.44 18.74
C SER A 240 -0.61 27.61 19.27
N ILE A 241 -0.75 28.69 18.50
CA ILE A 241 -1.39 29.95 18.93
C ILE A 241 -2.81 29.72 19.42
N GLY A 242 -3.58 28.88 18.74
CA GLY A 242 -4.94 28.54 19.17
C GLY A 242 -4.96 27.87 20.53
N ALA A 243 -4.14 26.84 20.73
CA ALA A 243 -4.05 26.12 22.00
C ALA A 243 -3.52 27.03 23.13
N ASP A 244 -2.53 27.88 22.85
CA ASP A 244 -2.02 28.88 23.77
C ASP A 244 -3.11 29.89 24.17
N SER A 245 -3.93 30.32 23.21
CA SER A 245 -5.06 31.24 23.45
C SER A 245 -6.11 30.61 24.37
N VAL A 246 -6.45 29.34 24.17
CA VAL A 246 -7.38 28.60 25.04
C VAL A 246 -6.86 28.54 26.47
N VAL A 247 -5.60 28.14 26.64
CA VAL A 247 -4.97 28.01 27.96
C VAL A 247 -4.89 29.37 28.66
N ASN A 248 -4.57 30.44 27.94
CA ASN A 248 -4.49 31.80 28.49
C ASN A 248 -5.87 32.38 28.84
N CYS A 249 -6.94 31.95 28.18
CA CYS A 249 -8.29 32.48 28.34
C CYS A 249 -9.21 31.63 29.23
N ALA A 250 -8.72 30.49 29.72
CA ALA A 250 -9.49 29.50 30.50
C ALA A 250 -10.42 30.10 31.56
N GLU A 251 -9.86 30.91 32.47
CA GLU A 251 -10.61 31.47 33.61
C GLU A 251 -11.64 32.56 33.21
N LYS A 252 -11.42 33.25 32.10
CA LYS A 252 -12.26 34.40 31.69
C LYS A 252 -13.37 34.01 30.72
N CYS A 253 -13.16 32.96 29.95
CA CYS A 253 -14.08 32.52 28.91
C CYS A 253 -15.02 31.39 29.35
N ASP A 254 -15.02 31.01 30.64
CA ASP A 254 -15.83 29.91 31.18
C ASP A 254 -15.64 28.63 30.34
N LEU A 255 -14.38 28.35 29.99
CA LEU A 255 -14.03 27.15 29.22
C LEU A 255 -14.03 25.94 30.15
N SER A 256 -14.45 24.80 29.62
CA SER A 256 -14.47 23.56 30.39
C SER A 256 -13.06 23.12 30.77
N ASP A 257 -12.92 22.49 31.94
CA ASP A 257 -11.64 21.91 32.38
C ASP A 257 -11.09 20.89 31.34
N ASP A 258 -11.98 20.16 30.67
CA ASP A 258 -11.66 19.19 29.63
C ASP A 258 -11.05 19.88 28.39
N THR A 259 -11.63 21.00 27.93
CA THR A 259 -11.11 21.81 26.81
C THR A 259 -9.69 22.32 27.08
N VAL A 260 -9.46 22.79 28.32
CA VAL A 260 -8.15 23.31 28.75
C VAL A 260 -7.13 22.17 28.86
N ALA A 261 -7.56 20.99 29.35
CA ALA A 261 -6.72 19.81 29.43
C ALA A 261 -6.30 19.32 28.04
N LEU A 262 -7.24 19.20 27.09
CA LEU A 262 -6.97 18.81 25.70
C LEU A 262 -6.02 19.80 25.01
N SER A 263 -6.16 21.10 25.26
CA SER A 263 -5.25 22.11 24.69
C SER A 263 -3.83 22.01 25.22
N LYS A 264 -3.65 21.62 26.49
CA LYS A 264 -2.32 21.36 27.06
C LYS A 264 -1.72 20.08 26.46
N GLU A 265 -2.52 19.02 26.39
CA GLU A 265 -2.09 17.75 25.82
C GLU A 265 -1.69 17.89 24.35
N TRP A 266 -2.48 18.63 23.56
CA TRP A 266 -2.17 18.92 22.16
C TRP A 266 -0.81 19.60 22.02
N LYS A 267 -0.44 20.50 22.95
CA LYS A 267 0.88 21.17 22.91
C LYS A 267 2.01 20.18 23.16
N ASP A 268 1.83 19.26 24.10
CA ASP A 268 2.81 18.22 24.40
C ASP A 268 2.94 17.24 23.23
N ASP A 269 1.84 16.83 22.62
CA ASP A 269 1.80 15.97 21.44
C ASP A 269 2.40 16.66 20.21
N TYR A 270 2.10 17.94 20.00
CA TYR A 270 2.68 18.74 18.94
C TYR A 270 4.18 18.93 19.13
N GLN A 271 4.65 19.20 20.35
CA GLN A 271 6.08 19.25 20.66
C GLN A 271 6.74 17.88 20.48
N THR A 272 6.08 16.79 20.87
CA THR A 272 6.57 15.43 20.64
C THR A 272 6.66 15.12 19.16
N TRP A 273 5.70 15.59 18.37
CA TRP A 273 5.71 15.46 16.92
C TRP A 273 6.81 16.30 16.26
N GLN A 274 7.02 17.55 16.70
CA GLN A 274 8.08 18.44 16.20
C GLN A 274 9.49 17.97 16.58
N ASN A 275 9.67 17.59 17.85
CA ASN A 275 10.93 17.08 18.39
C ASN A 275 11.16 15.61 18.05
N GLY A 276 10.14 14.98 17.48
CA GLY A 276 10.15 13.60 17.05
C GLY A 276 11.25 13.41 16.03
N THR A 277 12.39 12.89 16.49
CA THR A 277 13.17 11.93 15.73
C THR A 277 12.32 10.66 15.66
N TYR A 278 11.19 10.71 14.93
CA TYR A 278 10.39 9.53 14.68
C TYR A 278 11.34 8.52 14.10
N ASP A 279 11.64 7.48 14.90
CA ASP A 279 12.63 6.47 14.58
C ASP A 279 12.24 5.93 13.23
N SER A 280 12.96 6.40 12.21
CA SER A 280 12.50 6.32 10.83
C SER A 280 12.31 4.84 10.59
N ALA A 281 11.05 4.42 10.38
CA ALA A 281 10.64 3.01 10.29
C ALA A 281 11.80 2.17 9.78
N ASP A 282 12.30 1.23 10.60
CA ASP A 282 13.57 0.54 10.34
C ASP A 282 13.55 0.06 8.89
N THR A 283 14.28 0.76 8.04
CA THR A 283 14.17 0.61 6.58
C THR A 283 14.51 -0.80 6.19
N THR A 284 15.38 -1.42 7.00
CA THR A 284 15.74 -2.83 6.95
C THR A 284 14.53 -3.73 7.08
N GLN A 285 13.73 -3.53 8.13
CA GLN A 285 12.54 -4.33 8.41
C GLN A 285 11.43 -4.05 7.40
N ARG A 286 11.28 -2.80 6.96
CA ARG A 286 10.31 -2.43 5.92
C ARG A 286 10.66 -3.06 4.57
N ASP A 287 11.92 -2.99 4.15
CA ASP A 287 12.39 -3.60 2.90
C ASP A 287 12.24 -5.13 2.93
N ALA A 288 12.54 -5.75 4.08
CA ALA A 288 12.30 -7.18 4.29
C ALA A 288 10.81 -7.53 4.20
N ALA A 289 9.96 -6.80 4.92
CA ALA A 289 8.51 -7.00 4.92
C ALA A 289 7.93 -6.83 3.51
N LEU A 290 8.45 -5.89 2.72
CA LEU A 290 8.03 -5.65 1.34
C LEU A 290 8.49 -6.77 0.41
N ALA A 291 9.74 -7.24 0.49
CA ALA A 291 10.31 -8.17 -0.47
C ALA A 291 9.97 -9.65 -0.21
N ILE A 292 9.89 -10.07 1.05
CA ILE A 292 9.65 -11.47 1.44
C ILE A 292 8.37 -12.04 0.79
N PRO A 293 7.20 -11.37 0.82
CA PRO A 293 5.97 -11.88 0.22
C PRO A 293 6.10 -12.19 -1.29
N PHE A 294 6.81 -11.34 -2.03
CA PHE A 294 7.04 -11.54 -3.47
C PHE A 294 7.90 -12.76 -3.74
N VAL A 295 8.93 -13.02 -2.93
CA VAL A 295 9.76 -14.22 -3.08
C VAL A 295 8.96 -15.46 -2.70
N LEU A 296 8.23 -15.41 -1.58
CA LEU A 296 7.44 -16.52 -1.06
C LEU A 296 6.38 -17.00 -2.05
N LEU A 297 5.71 -16.08 -2.77
CA LEU A 297 4.71 -16.44 -3.79
C LEU A 297 5.28 -16.57 -5.19
N GLY A 298 6.25 -15.72 -5.54
CA GLY A 298 6.84 -15.67 -6.88
C GLY A 298 7.59 -16.96 -7.22
N ILE A 299 8.34 -17.55 -6.28
CA ILE A 299 9.10 -18.78 -6.54
C ILE A 299 8.18 -19.96 -6.88
N PRO A 300 7.16 -20.33 -6.05
CA PRO A 300 6.25 -21.41 -6.40
C PRO A 300 5.47 -21.15 -7.69
N LEU A 301 5.04 -19.90 -7.90
CA LEU A 301 4.28 -19.50 -9.09
C LEU A 301 5.11 -19.65 -10.36
N PHE A 302 6.35 -19.15 -10.36
CA PHE A 302 7.31 -19.31 -11.45
C PHE A 302 7.59 -20.77 -11.72
N TRP A 303 7.93 -21.53 -10.68
CA TRP A 303 8.31 -22.93 -10.81
C TRP A 303 7.19 -23.77 -11.42
N TYR A 304 5.94 -23.58 -10.97
CA TYR A 304 4.79 -24.29 -11.53
C TYR A 304 4.59 -23.95 -13.00
N HIS A 305 4.52 -22.66 -13.37
CA HIS A 305 4.22 -22.26 -14.74
C HIS A 305 5.37 -22.63 -15.70
N TRP A 306 6.63 -22.50 -15.27
CA TRP A 306 7.80 -22.90 -16.04
C TRP A 306 7.89 -24.42 -16.25
N LYS A 307 7.51 -25.21 -15.24
CA LYS A 307 7.48 -26.67 -15.38
C LYS A 307 6.47 -27.11 -16.44
N VAL A 308 5.32 -26.44 -16.53
CA VAL A 308 4.28 -26.74 -17.53
C VAL A 308 4.80 -26.42 -18.94
N THR A 309 5.35 -25.22 -19.17
CA THR A 309 5.90 -24.85 -20.49
C THR A 309 6.97 -25.83 -20.96
N ARG A 310 7.89 -26.24 -20.07
CA ARG A 310 8.95 -27.20 -20.40
C ARG A 310 8.43 -28.60 -20.71
N THR A 311 7.31 -29.00 -20.10
CA THR A 311 6.69 -30.31 -20.36
C THR A 311 6.01 -30.31 -21.73
N GLU A 312 5.30 -29.23 -22.05
CA GLU A 312 4.60 -29.07 -23.33
C GLU A 312 5.58 -28.93 -24.50
N SER A 313 6.67 -28.16 -24.33
CA SER A 313 7.68 -28.00 -25.38
C SER A 313 8.35 -29.32 -25.76
N LYS A 314 8.60 -30.21 -24.79
CA LYS A 314 9.17 -31.54 -25.05
C LYS A 314 8.20 -32.43 -25.82
N SER A 315 6.91 -32.37 -25.49
CA SER A 315 5.89 -33.19 -26.17
C SER A 315 5.73 -32.83 -27.66
N GLN A 316 5.98 -31.57 -28.05
CA GLN A 316 5.92 -31.14 -29.45
C GLN A 316 7.16 -31.57 -30.26
N ILE A 317 8.32 -31.79 -29.62
CA ILE A 317 9.60 -32.08 -30.31
C ILE A 317 9.78 -33.59 -30.56
N THR A 318 9.10 -34.45 -29.81
CA THR A 318 9.13 -35.91 -30.05
C THR A 318 7.98 -36.28 -30.97
N PRO A 319 8.18 -36.40 -32.30
CA PRO A 319 7.14 -36.96 -33.14
C PRO A 319 6.85 -38.38 -32.64
N GLU A 320 5.57 -38.68 -32.48
CA GLU A 320 5.06 -40.01 -32.21
C GLU A 320 5.67 -40.96 -33.25
N LYS A 321 6.53 -41.89 -32.79
CA LYS A 321 7.02 -42.97 -33.63
C LYS A 321 5.83 -43.87 -33.94
N THR A 322 5.18 -43.62 -35.07
CA THR A 322 4.32 -44.59 -35.76
C THR A 322 5.16 -45.59 -36.54
#